data_AF-A0A4D7DBL3-F1
#
_entry.id   AF-A0A4D7DBL3-F1
#
_cell.length_a   1.000
_cell.length_b   1.000
_cell.length_c   1.000
_cell.angle_alpha   90.00
_cell.angle_beta   90.00
_cell.angle_gamma   90.00
#
_symmetry.space_group_name_H-M   'P 1'
#
loop_
_entity.id
_entity.type
_entity.pdbx_description
1 polymer ?
#
loop_
_entity_poly.entity_id
_entity_poly.type
_entity_poly.pdbx_seq_one_letter_code
_entity_poly.pdbx_strand_id
1 'polypeptide(L)'
;MIQVCFHGAESTGKSVLADRLRKRFGWPWVPEYGRSFCETMGLELTIDDLLEIAEGHDRAVRGAALLQPQVLVLDTDPLMTAAWAQMLFDDVPEALLAYPKADLYLLFEPDVPWVADGTRFFGTDEKRARFAAIAEDMLVRAGVPYRRIAGDWPFREAQAVAAIEEALRRAGSKPPVR
;
A
#
# COMPACT_ATOMS: atom_id res chain seq x y z
N MET A 1 -9.34 -15.68 -3.65
CA MET A 1 -8.41 -14.55 -3.86
C MET A 1 -8.04 -14.01 -2.49
N ILE A 2 -6.78 -13.64 -2.28
CA ILE A 2 -6.36 -12.78 -1.16
C ILE A 2 -5.86 -11.44 -1.70
N GLN A 3 -6.22 -10.34 -1.05
CA GLN A 3 -5.68 -9.01 -1.33
C GLN A 3 -4.53 -8.70 -0.38
N VAL A 4 -3.41 -8.23 -0.92
CA VAL A 4 -2.20 -7.94 -0.15
C VAL A 4 -1.82 -6.48 -0.38
N CYS A 5 -1.97 -5.64 0.64
CA CYS A 5 -1.61 -4.23 0.55
C CYS A 5 -0.15 -4.01 0.94
N PHE A 6 0.60 -3.35 0.07
CA PHE A 6 1.92 -2.81 0.38
C PHE A 6 1.73 -1.40 0.91
N HIS A 7 2.01 -1.22 2.19
CA HIS A 7 1.79 0.01 2.95
C HIS A 7 3.12 0.61 3.40
N GLY A 8 3.18 1.93 3.54
CA GLY A 8 4.34 2.63 4.08
C GLY A 8 4.83 3.77 3.20
N ALA A 9 5.81 4.50 3.71
CA ALA A 9 6.30 5.75 3.14
C ALA A 9 6.72 5.64 1.67
N GLU A 10 6.79 6.79 0.99
CA GLU A 10 7.29 6.85 -0.38
C GLU A 10 8.66 6.18 -0.50
N SER A 11 8.83 5.47 -1.62
CA SER A 11 10.11 4.96 -2.06
C SER A 11 10.84 4.01 -1.11
N THR A 12 10.07 3.21 -0.41
CA THR A 12 10.50 2.01 0.31
C THR A 12 10.53 0.76 -0.58
N GLY A 13 10.36 0.94 -1.89
CA GLY A 13 10.52 -0.13 -2.87
C GLY A 13 9.25 -0.93 -3.20
N LYS A 14 8.07 -0.48 -2.76
CA LYS A 14 6.78 -1.17 -2.94
C LYS A 14 6.49 -1.53 -4.41
N SER A 15 6.48 -0.55 -5.31
CA SER A 15 6.19 -0.77 -6.74
C SER A 15 7.21 -1.68 -7.42
N VAL A 16 8.50 -1.55 -7.07
CA VAL A 16 9.57 -2.40 -7.59
C VAL A 16 9.38 -3.83 -7.14
N LEU A 17 9.04 -4.06 -5.87
CA LEU A 17 8.75 -5.41 -5.38
C LEU A 17 7.48 -5.97 -6.01
N ALA A 18 6.41 -5.17 -6.14
CA ALA A 18 5.17 -5.60 -6.78
C ALA A 18 5.41 -6.10 -8.22
N ASP A 19 6.20 -5.37 -9.01
CA ASP A 19 6.56 -5.81 -10.36
C ASP A 19 7.46 -7.06 -10.37
N ARG A 20 8.40 -7.18 -9.42
CA ARG A 20 9.21 -8.40 -9.27
C ARG A 20 8.34 -9.62 -8.94
N LEU A 21 7.39 -9.49 -8.01
CA LEU A 21 6.47 -10.57 -7.66
C LEU A 21 5.55 -10.94 -8.82
N ARG A 22 5.06 -9.94 -9.57
CA ARG A 22 4.31 -10.17 -10.82
C ARG A 22 5.13 -11.00 -11.80
N LYS A 23 6.39 -10.63 -12.06
CA LYS A 23 7.29 -11.36 -12.97
C LYS A 23 7.59 -12.78 -12.50
N ARG A 24 7.75 -12.98 -11.19
CA ARG A 24 8.14 -14.27 -10.59
C ARG A 24 6.97 -15.24 -10.41
N PHE A 25 5.81 -14.75 -9.97
CA PHE A 25 4.66 -15.58 -9.57
C PHE A 25 3.42 -15.38 -10.44
N GLY A 26 3.41 -14.39 -11.33
CA GLY A 26 2.24 -14.04 -12.13
C GLY A 26 1.15 -13.32 -11.35
N TRP A 27 1.39 -12.91 -10.11
CA TRP A 27 0.40 -12.18 -9.31
C TRP A 27 0.18 -10.77 -9.88
N PRO A 28 -1.04 -10.42 -10.31
CA PRO A 28 -1.33 -9.07 -10.76
C PRO A 28 -1.20 -8.09 -9.59
N TRP A 29 -0.93 -6.83 -9.94
CA TRP A 29 -0.89 -5.75 -8.96
C TRP A 29 -1.58 -4.50 -9.49
N VAL A 30 -2.13 -3.72 -8.56
CA VAL A 30 -2.73 -2.40 -8.83
C VAL A 30 -1.73 -1.33 -8.40
N PRO A 31 -1.29 -0.44 -9.31
CA PRO A 31 -0.37 0.63 -8.97
C PRO A 31 -1.01 1.70 -8.08
N GLU A 32 -0.17 2.43 -7.35
CA GLU A 32 -0.58 3.58 -6.54
C GLU A 32 -1.28 4.63 -7.41
N TYR A 33 -2.60 4.79 -7.23
CA TYR A 33 -3.41 5.66 -8.08
C TYR A 33 -3.07 7.13 -7.89
N GLY A 34 -2.73 7.54 -6.66
CA GLY A 34 -2.32 8.90 -6.33
C GLY A 34 -1.14 9.39 -7.17
N ARG A 35 -0.23 8.48 -7.59
CA ARG A 35 0.88 8.83 -8.48
C ARG A 35 0.38 9.29 -9.84
N SER A 36 -0.45 8.48 -10.50
CA SER A 36 -1.02 8.81 -11.81
C SER A 36 -1.95 10.02 -11.76
N PHE A 37 -2.67 10.19 -10.64
CA PHE A 37 -3.47 11.39 -10.40
C PHE A 37 -2.59 12.64 -10.35
N CYS A 38 -1.56 12.65 -9.52
CA CYS A 38 -0.64 13.79 -9.37
C CYS A 38 0.14 14.11 -10.66
N GLU A 39 0.49 13.10 -11.46
CA GLU A 39 1.11 13.29 -12.78
C GLU A 39 0.19 14.05 -13.74
N THR A 40 -1.13 13.90 -13.59
CA THR A 40 -2.14 14.49 -14.49
C THR A 40 -2.66 15.84 -13.96
N MET A 41 -2.93 15.91 -12.66
CA MET A 41 -3.64 17.02 -12.02
C MET A 41 -2.70 17.98 -11.27
N GLY A 42 -1.44 17.59 -11.05
CA GLY A 42 -0.46 18.36 -10.29
C GLY A 42 -0.39 17.95 -8.82
N LEU A 43 0.48 18.64 -8.07
CA LEU A 43 0.78 18.32 -6.66
C LEU A 43 0.01 19.17 -5.64
N GLU A 44 -0.75 20.16 -6.11
CA GLU A 44 -1.61 21.00 -5.26
C GLU A 44 -2.92 20.26 -4.99
N LEU A 45 -2.87 19.29 -4.09
CA LEU A 45 -4.01 18.46 -3.73
C LEU A 45 -4.95 19.21 -2.78
N THR A 46 -6.22 18.83 -2.82
CA THR A 46 -7.27 19.15 -1.84
C THR A 46 -7.77 17.88 -1.15
N ILE A 47 -8.60 18.01 -0.11
CA ILE A 47 -9.27 16.85 0.51
C ILE A 47 -10.17 16.13 -0.51
N ASP A 48 -10.86 16.86 -1.37
CA ASP A 48 -11.72 16.26 -2.40
C ASP A 48 -10.90 15.45 -3.41
N ASP A 49 -9.70 15.92 -3.78
CA ASP A 49 -8.77 15.14 -4.62
C ASP A 49 -8.33 13.84 -3.94
N LEU A 50 -8.09 13.85 -2.63
CA LEU A 50 -7.76 12.64 -1.89
C LEU A 50 -8.93 11.64 -1.86
N LEU A 51 -10.17 12.13 -1.73
CA LEU A 51 -11.36 11.28 -1.83
C LEU A 51 -11.50 10.69 -3.24
N GLU A 52 -11.22 11.47 -4.29
CA GLU A 52 -11.20 10.99 -5.67
C GLU A 52 -10.09 9.95 -5.90
N ILE A 53 -8.90 10.17 -5.34
CA ILE A 53 -7.79 9.22 -5.40
C ILE A 53 -8.18 7.88 -4.77
N ALA A 54 -8.82 7.90 -3.60
CA ALA A 54 -9.27 6.68 -2.93
C ALA A 54 -10.31 5.91 -3.74
N GLU A 55 -11.31 6.59 -4.29
CA GLU A 55 -12.33 5.98 -5.15
C GLU A 55 -11.72 5.47 -6.46
N GLY A 56 -10.79 6.21 -7.07
CA GLY A 56 -10.07 5.80 -8.26
C GLY A 56 -9.24 4.53 -8.04
N HIS A 57 -8.57 4.45 -6.90
CA HIS A 57 -7.84 3.24 -6.49
C HIS A 57 -8.80 2.06 -6.28
N ASP A 58 -9.89 2.24 -5.51
CA ASP A 58 -10.88 1.19 -5.27
C ASP A 58 -11.50 0.65 -6.57
N ARG A 59 -11.82 1.52 -7.53
CA ARG A 59 -12.27 1.10 -8.88
C ARG A 59 -11.23 0.22 -9.58
N ALA A 60 -9.96 0.59 -9.52
CA ALA A 60 -8.87 -0.19 -10.12
C ALA A 60 -8.74 -1.57 -9.45
N VAL A 61 -8.85 -1.62 -8.11
CA VAL A 61 -8.86 -2.87 -7.33
C VAL A 61 -10.03 -3.76 -7.73
N ARG A 62 -11.26 -3.22 -7.78
CA ARG A 62 -12.44 -3.97 -8.23
C ARG A 62 -12.28 -4.49 -9.64
N GLY A 63 -11.75 -3.68 -10.56
CA GLY A 63 -11.48 -4.10 -11.93
C GLY A 63 -10.48 -5.26 -12.01
N ALA A 64 -9.37 -5.18 -11.28
CA ALA A 64 -8.37 -6.25 -11.25
C ALA A 64 -8.89 -7.53 -10.58
N ALA A 65 -9.77 -7.41 -9.58
CA ALA A 65 -10.38 -8.54 -8.89
C ALA A 65 -11.29 -9.38 -9.80
N LEU A 66 -11.86 -8.82 -10.87
CA LEU A 66 -12.69 -9.55 -11.84
C LEU A 66 -11.92 -10.67 -12.56
N LEU A 67 -10.60 -10.57 -12.63
CA LEU A 67 -9.72 -11.61 -13.17
C LEU A 67 -9.62 -12.84 -12.24
N GLN A 68 -10.20 -12.75 -11.03
CA GLN A 68 -10.19 -13.79 -10.00
C GLN A 68 -8.79 -14.36 -9.73
N PRO A 69 -7.76 -13.51 -9.53
CA PRO A 69 -6.43 -14.02 -9.25
C PRO A 69 -6.40 -14.72 -7.88
N GLN A 70 -5.42 -15.61 -7.69
CA GLN A 70 -5.21 -16.20 -6.38
C GLN A 70 -4.75 -15.14 -5.36
N VAL A 71 -3.85 -14.25 -5.79
CA VAL A 71 -3.32 -13.11 -5.05
C VAL A 71 -3.47 -11.85 -5.89
N LEU A 72 -3.96 -10.77 -5.29
CA LEU A 72 -3.94 -9.43 -5.87
C LEU A 72 -3.12 -8.51 -4.98
N VAL A 73 -2.00 -8.00 -5.49
CA VAL A 73 -1.15 -7.05 -4.76
C VAL A 73 -1.64 -5.62 -4.98
N LEU A 74 -1.76 -4.85 -3.92
CA LEU A 74 -2.15 -3.44 -3.97
C LEU A 74 -0.91 -2.62 -3.61
N ASP A 75 -0.39 -1.82 -4.53
CA ASP A 75 0.61 -0.82 -4.21
C ASP A 75 -0.12 0.38 -3.63
N THR A 76 -0.18 0.40 -2.29
CA THR A 76 -1.04 1.24 -1.44
C THR A 76 -2.53 0.91 -1.50
N ASP A 77 -3.31 1.62 -0.67
CA ASP A 77 -4.76 1.54 -0.55
C ASP A 77 -5.31 2.87 0.04
N PRO A 78 -6.63 3.01 0.29
CA PRO A 78 -7.20 4.20 0.91
C PRO A 78 -6.64 4.58 2.28
N LEU A 79 -6.02 3.66 3.05
CA LEU A 79 -5.35 4.02 4.31
C LEU A 79 -4.04 4.78 4.08
N MET A 80 -3.33 4.52 2.98
CA MET A 80 -2.21 5.40 2.59
C MET A 80 -2.71 6.79 2.17
N THR A 81 -3.85 6.87 1.49
CA THR A 81 -4.48 8.15 1.17
C THR A 81 -4.90 8.90 2.43
N ALA A 82 -5.40 8.20 3.46
CA ALA A 82 -5.67 8.76 4.78
C ALA A 82 -4.39 9.31 5.45
N ALA A 83 -3.26 8.61 5.30
CA ALA A 83 -1.98 9.10 5.80
C ALA A 83 -1.55 10.41 5.11
N TRP A 84 -1.80 10.54 3.80
CA TRP A 84 -1.58 11.78 3.07
C TRP A 84 -2.50 12.91 3.55
N ALA A 85 -3.78 12.62 3.82
CA ALA A 85 -4.73 13.59 4.37
C ALA A 85 -4.22 14.16 5.70
N GLN A 86 -3.81 13.29 6.63
CA GLN A 86 -3.23 13.71 7.91
C GLN A 86 -1.96 14.55 7.72
N MET A 87 -1.08 14.15 6.80
CA MET A 87 0.21 14.85 6.60
C MET A 87 0.04 16.24 5.99
N LEU A 88 -0.90 16.39 5.04
CA LEU A 88 -1.10 17.62 4.27
C LEU A 88 -2.07 18.60 4.95
N PHE A 89 -3.10 18.08 5.64
CA PHE A 89 -4.22 18.89 6.14
C PHE A 89 -4.48 18.75 7.64
N ASP A 90 -3.73 17.87 8.33
CA ASP A 90 -3.97 17.52 9.73
C ASP A 90 -5.39 16.99 10.01
N ASP A 91 -6.07 16.49 8.95
CA ASP A 91 -7.42 15.97 8.99
C ASP A 91 -7.48 14.62 8.25
N VAL A 92 -8.32 13.71 8.75
CA VAL A 92 -8.52 12.37 8.16
C VAL A 92 -10.01 12.16 7.96
N PRO A 93 -10.52 12.36 6.74
CA PRO A 93 -11.91 12.07 6.42
C PRO A 93 -12.26 10.61 6.75
N GLU A 94 -13.34 10.40 7.51
CA GLU A 94 -13.80 9.04 7.89
C GLU A 94 -14.06 8.16 6.67
N ALA A 95 -14.47 8.77 5.55
CA ALA A 95 -14.67 8.09 4.28
C ALA A 95 -13.43 7.30 3.82
N LEU A 96 -12.21 7.81 4.04
CA LEU A 96 -10.98 7.11 3.68
C LEU A 96 -10.75 5.85 4.54
N LEU A 97 -11.22 5.87 5.79
CA LEU A 97 -11.15 4.74 6.71
C LEU A 97 -12.25 3.71 6.47
N ALA A 98 -13.33 4.07 5.77
CA ALA A 98 -14.51 3.21 5.57
C ALA A 98 -14.38 2.19 4.43
N TYR A 99 -13.38 2.32 3.55
CA TYR A 99 -13.19 1.40 2.43
C TYR A 99 -12.90 -0.05 2.88
N PRO A 100 -13.21 -1.07 2.06
CA PRO A 100 -12.78 -2.43 2.31
C PRO A 100 -11.26 -2.52 2.56
N LYS A 101 -10.87 -3.38 3.50
CA LYS A 101 -9.47 -3.59 3.88
C LYS A 101 -8.90 -4.82 3.18
N ALA A 102 -7.62 -4.78 2.85
CA ALA A 102 -6.92 -5.95 2.33
C ALA A 102 -6.85 -7.08 3.39
N ASP A 103 -6.73 -8.33 2.93
CA ASP A 103 -6.60 -9.49 3.83
C ASP A 103 -5.26 -9.50 4.58
N LEU A 104 -4.23 -8.88 3.99
CA LEU A 104 -2.88 -8.80 4.54
C LEU A 104 -2.28 -7.43 4.25
N TYR A 105 -1.81 -6.75 5.30
CA TYR A 105 -1.00 -5.54 5.19
C TYR A 105 0.47 -5.84 5.43
N LEU A 106 1.32 -5.37 4.53
CA LEU A 106 2.77 -5.39 4.66
C LEU A 106 3.27 -3.96 4.80
N LEU A 107 3.74 -3.59 6.00
CA LEU A 107 4.30 -2.27 6.30
C LEU A 107 5.79 -2.23 5.96
N PHE A 108 6.17 -1.47 4.95
CA PHE A 108 7.55 -1.33 4.51
C PHE A 108 8.27 -0.25 5.32
N GLU A 109 9.30 -0.67 6.05
CA GLU A 109 10.11 0.24 6.88
C GLU A 109 10.93 1.20 6.01
N PRO A 110 11.22 2.43 6.46
CA PRO A 110 12.06 3.39 5.75
C PRO A 110 13.57 3.20 6.02
N ASP A 111 14.01 1.96 6.24
CA ASP A 111 15.37 1.61 6.71
C ASP A 111 16.44 1.44 5.60
N VAL A 112 16.06 1.61 4.33
CA VAL A 112 17.00 1.62 3.20
C VAL A 112 17.63 3.01 3.02
N PRO A 113 18.96 3.08 2.76
CA PRO A 113 19.65 4.35 2.57
C PRO A 113 19.01 5.20 1.47
N TRP A 114 18.96 6.51 1.70
CA TRP A 114 18.48 7.49 0.74
C TRP A 114 19.30 7.42 -0.56
N VAL A 115 18.62 7.27 -1.71
CA VAL A 115 19.21 7.41 -3.03
C VAL A 115 18.49 8.57 -3.72
N ALA A 116 19.23 9.62 -4.09
CA ALA A 116 18.70 10.81 -4.76
C ALA A 116 18.20 10.45 -6.17
N ASP A 117 16.88 10.32 -6.36
CA ASP A 117 16.28 10.09 -7.69
C ASP A 117 15.25 11.16 -8.09
N GLY A 118 15.28 12.33 -7.43
CA GLY A 118 14.65 13.56 -7.94
C GLY A 118 13.12 13.59 -8.03
N THR A 119 12.42 12.59 -7.51
CA THR A 119 10.96 12.39 -7.74
C THR A 119 10.12 12.36 -6.46
N ARG A 120 10.63 12.80 -5.31
CA ARG A 120 9.99 12.55 -3.99
C ARG A 120 9.56 13.82 -3.26
N PHE A 121 8.40 13.78 -2.61
CA PHE A 121 7.76 14.92 -1.92
C PHE A 121 8.49 15.36 -0.63
N PHE A 122 9.21 14.45 0.04
CA PHE A 122 9.82 14.71 1.35
C PHE A 122 11.35 14.83 1.26
N GLY A 123 11.83 16.08 1.20
CA GLY A 123 13.25 16.42 1.09
C GLY A 123 14.09 16.27 2.37
N THR A 124 13.55 15.81 3.50
CA THR A 124 14.29 15.63 4.77
C THR A 124 13.95 14.31 5.48
N ASP A 125 14.91 13.74 6.21
CA ASP A 125 14.73 12.49 6.98
C ASP A 125 13.67 12.61 8.07
N GLU A 126 13.50 13.79 8.68
CA GLU A 126 12.46 14.05 9.68
C GLU A 126 11.05 13.95 9.08
N LYS A 127 10.82 14.55 7.91
CA LYS A 127 9.51 14.45 7.22
C LYS A 127 9.20 13.01 6.82
N ARG A 128 10.21 12.23 6.43
CA ARG A 128 10.08 10.81 6.13
C ARG A 128 9.71 10.00 7.37
N ALA A 129 10.39 10.24 8.49
CA ALA A 129 10.09 9.56 9.75
C ALA A 129 8.67 9.91 10.25
N ARG A 130 8.27 11.18 10.16
CA ARG A 130 6.91 11.64 10.48
C ARG A 130 5.88 10.92 9.60
N PHE A 131 6.08 10.90 8.29
CA PHE A 131 5.14 10.25 7.38
C PHE A 131 5.06 8.73 7.59
N ALA A 132 6.19 8.07 7.87
CA ALA A 132 6.19 6.65 8.22
C ALA A 132 5.39 6.36 9.49
N ALA A 133 5.53 7.20 10.52
CA ALA A 133 4.74 7.09 11.75
C ALA A 133 3.23 7.31 11.50
N ILE A 134 2.87 8.31 10.70
CA ILE A 134 1.48 8.56 10.30
C ILE A 134 0.91 7.37 9.52
N ALA A 135 1.68 6.81 8.58
CA ALA A 135 1.26 5.65 7.80
C ALA A 135 0.99 4.43 8.70
N GLU A 136 1.85 4.16 9.68
CA GLU A 136 1.60 3.11 10.67
C GLU A 136 0.36 3.40 11.52
N ASP A 137 0.19 4.63 11.98
CA ASP A 137 -0.96 5.04 12.78
C ASP A 137 -2.29 4.82 12.05
N MET A 138 -2.35 5.00 10.73
CA MET A 138 -3.56 4.67 9.95
C MET A 138 -3.93 3.18 10.01
N LEU A 139 -2.94 2.27 10.03
CA LEU A 139 -3.19 0.84 10.20
C LEU A 139 -3.72 0.52 11.60
N VAL A 140 -3.14 1.17 12.62
CA VAL A 140 -3.56 1.02 14.02
C VAL A 140 -4.98 1.55 14.22
N ARG A 141 -5.29 2.75 13.74
CA ARG A 141 -6.63 3.36 13.81
C ARG A 141 -7.68 2.51 13.08
N ALA A 142 -7.33 1.93 11.93
CA ALA A 142 -8.21 1.04 11.19
C ALA A 142 -8.36 -0.36 11.82
N GLY A 143 -7.59 -0.69 12.86
CA GLY A 143 -7.64 -2.00 13.53
C GLY A 143 -7.16 -3.15 12.65
N VAL A 144 -6.32 -2.89 11.63
CA VAL A 144 -5.84 -3.92 10.72
C VAL A 144 -4.50 -4.49 11.18
N PRO A 145 -4.35 -5.83 11.27
CA PRO A 145 -3.07 -6.43 11.56
C PRO A 145 -2.13 -6.29 10.35
N TYR A 146 -0.86 -6.03 10.61
CA TYR A 146 0.14 -5.88 9.56
C TYR A 146 1.45 -6.59 9.93
N ARG A 147 2.27 -6.88 8.91
CA ARG A 147 3.63 -7.40 9.07
C ARG A 147 4.64 -6.37 8.61
N ARG A 148 5.69 -6.17 9.39
CA ARG A 148 6.80 -5.29 9.02
C ARG A 148 7.71 -5.95 7.99
N ILE A 149 8.13 -5.18 7.00
CA ILE A 149 9.05 -5.57 5.93
C ILE A 149 10.24 -4.60 5.98
N ALA A 150 11.37 -5.12 6.43
CA ALA A 150 12.59 -4.37 6.73
C ALA A 150 13.81 -4.95 6.00
N GLY A 151 14.95 -4.27 6.04
CA GLY A 151 16.24 -4.74 5.55
C GLY A 151 16.49 -4.48 4.06
N ASP A 152 17.46 -5.20 3.50
CA ASP A 152 17.85 -5.06 2.11
C ASP A 152 16.87 -5.75 1.13
N TRP A 153 17.09 -5.56 -0.17
CA TRP A 153 16.20 -6.06 -1.21
C TRP A 153 15.91 -7.57 -1.13
N PRO A 154 16.92 -8.46 -1.03
CA PRO A 154 16.68 -9.89 -0.87
C PRO A 154 15.86 -10.22 0.38
N PHE A 155 16.14 -9.58 1.52
CA PHE A 155 15.45 -9.87 2.77
C PHE A 155 13.99 -9.40 2.73
N ARG A 156 13.71 -8.23 2.14
CA ARG A 156 12.34 -7.72 1.94
C ARG A 156 11.52 -8.63 1.04
N GLU A 157 12.08 -9.04 -0.10
CA GLU A 157 11.39 -9.95 -1.00
C GLU A 157 11.07 -11.29 -0.30
N ALA A 158 12.03 -11.85 0.42
CA ALA A 158 11.83 -13.09 1.16
C ALA A 158 10.73 -12.97 2.24
N GLN A 159 10.73 -11.90 3.03
CA GLN A 159 9.69 -11.65 4.04
C GLN A 159 8.30 -11.49 3.42
N ALA A 160 8.19 -10.72 2.34
CA ALA A 160 6.92 -10.50 1.65
C ALA A 160 6.36 -11.80 1.06
N VAL A 161 7.20 -12.58 0.37
CA VAL A 161 6.80 -13.88 -0.18
C VAL A 161 6.35 -14.83 0.92
N ALA A 162 7.13 -14.96 2.00
CA ALA A 162 6.79 -15.82 3.12
C ALA A 162 5.43 -15.45 3.75
N ALA A 163 5.16 -14.15 3.89
CA ALA A 163 3.89 -13.66 4.41
C ALA A 163 2.69 -13.97 3.50
N ILE A 164 2.87 -13.77 2.18
CA ILE A 164 1.82 -14.04 1.19
C ILE A 164 1.53 -15.55 1.12
N GLU A 165 2.57 -16.39 1.07
CA GLU A 165 2.39 -17.85 1.06
C GLU A 165 1.70 -18.36 2.32
N GLU A 166 2.00 -17.77 3.48
CA GLU A 166 1.31 -18.11 4.72
C GLU A 166 -0.17 -17.71 4.67
N ALA A 167 -0.48 -16.51 4.17
CA ALA A 167 -1.85 -16.06 3.96
C ALA A 167 -2.61 -16.98 2.99
N LEU A 168 -1.96 -17.41 1.91
CA LEU A 168 -2.52 -18.39 0.96
C LEU A 168 -2.83 -19.73 1.63
N ARG A 169 -1.90 -20.27 2.43
CA ARG A 169 -2.13 -21.51 3.20
C ARG A 169 -3.31 -21.36 4.15
N ARG A 170 -3.41 -20.25 4.87
CA ARG A 170 -4.54 -19.96 5.78
C ARG A 170 -5.87 -19.86 5.02
N ALA A 171 -5.88 -19.19 3.86
CA ALA A 171 -7.07 -19.07 3.02
C ALA A 171 -7.52 -20.41 2.43
N GLY A 172 -6.58 -21.27 2.01
CA GLY A 172 -6.87 -22.62 1.51
C GLY A 172 -7.21 -23.65 2.59
N SER A 173 -6.86 -23.40 3.85
CA SER A 173 -7.16 -24.29 4.98
C SER A 173 -8.54 -24.03 5.62
N LYS A 174 -9.26 -22.98 5.20
CA LYS A 174 -10.65 -22.76 5.64
C LYS A 174 -11.53 -23.85 4.99
N PRO A 175 -12.21 -24.73 5.76
CA PRO A 175 -13.20 -25.62 5.18
C PRO A 175 -14.31 -24.77 4.53
N PRO A 176 -14.93 -25.24 3.43
CA PRO A 176 -16.07 -24.54 2.86
C PRO A 176 -17.14 -24.44 3.94
N VAL A 177 -17.59 -23.20 4.21
CA VAL A 177 -18.78 -22.96 5.02
C VAL A 177 -19.93 -23.63 4.28
N ARG A 178 -20.47 -24.71 4.87
CA ARG A 178 -21.63 -25.44 4.35
C ARG A 178 -22.91 -24.65 4.57
#